data_AF-K1YBM4-F1
#
_entry.id   AF-K1YBM4-F1
#
_cell.length_a   1.000
_cell.length_b   1.000
_cell.length_c   1.000
_cell.angle_alpha   90.00
_cell.angle_beta   90.00
_cell.angle_gamma   90.00
#
_symmetry.space_group_name_H-M   'P 1'
#
loop_
_entity.id
_entity.type
_entity.pdbx_description
1 polymer ?
#
loop_
_entity_poly.entity_id
_entity_poly.type
_entity_poly.pdbx_seq_one_letter_code
_entity_poly.pdbx_strand_id
1 'polypeptide(L)'
;MSEEDNVTQGMVLYSDGGYRVNCGGWGLHGYLYSATPPKKNLGTGDHILTAHGYVSKATYALEDPVTPIHYIDGYGAIAPPTTNNVAELLATINGLTHALKFDIADVQVFTDSEYVRKGLEFWVDGWRANGWLKKDQTEPANVGLWKELAELRDQLTGRGTKVKINWVKGHSDKIATMEDILGNLLADRQATVGVMSAIRNKIVNNIETSAAEGYWKHNVERHPLLNNRRMYFNTLSDFIKPGLYYLGDHGKDDDLLGKRISDGAYSVVILENPDPILEEIRNYQSEIAGNIDSIIMVRLDHAYRQDTHQEITRYGALAMEQVQPYRLDLFCLDREPLTRELRPPKLAMRAVESVSELALKLEQYILQKTDSNIAFSGVPLITTDITDIIYEKVEKIVKKNTTEVSTKLKPEYNVGYAALQVNVNYQSGESVKAVPVTLTLGIDLLDRNALKRLES
;
A
#
# COMPACT_ATOMS: atom_id res chain seq x y z
N MET A 1 29.60 19.21 -0.31
CA MET A 1 29.38 18.82 1.09
C MET A 1 30.68 18.22 1.56
N SER A 2 31.27 18.72 2.65
CA SER A 2 32.53 18.18 3.18
C SER A 2 32.33 16.76 3.68
N GLU A 3 33.32 15.89 3.47
CA GLU A 3 33.31 14.47 3.85
C GLU A 3 33.21 14.25 5.39
N GLU A 4 33.40 15.28 6.20
CA GLU A 4 33.38 15.21 7.68
C GLU A 4 31.97 15.12 8.30
N ASP A 5 30.90 15.47 7.57
CA ASP A 5 29.52 15.53 8.12
C ASP A 5 28.76 14.18 8.10
N ASN A 6 29.36 13.09 7.59
CA ASN A 6 28.64 11.85 7.25
C ASN A 6 29.12 10.60 8.01
N VAL A 7 29.85 10.75 9.12
CA VAL A 7 30.25 9.59 9.93
C VAL A 7 29.00 8.94 10.55
N THR A 8 28.72 7.70 10.16
CA THR A 8 27.65 6.89 10.75
C THR A 8 27.96 6.67 12.23
N GLN A 9 27.11 7.18 13.11
CA GLN A 9 27.33 7.09 14.55
C GLN A 9 26.67 5.87 15.16
N GLY A 10 25.44 5.58 14.74
CA GLY A 10 24.66 4.52 15.35
C GLY A 10 23.56 4.01 14.46
N MET A 11 22.87 3.00 15.00
CA MET A 11 21.76 2.32 14.34
C MET A 11 20.59 2.18 15.31
N VAL A 12 19.39 2.48 14.81
CA VAL A 12 18.13 2.11 15.44
C VAL A 12 17.52 0.97 14.62
N LEU A 13 17.18 -0.14 15.29
CA LEU A 13 16.53 -1.30 14.69
C LEU A 13 15.26 -1.64 15.45
N TYR A 14 14.19 -1.87 14.73
CA TYR A 14 12.96 -2.49 15.20
C TYR A 14 12.90 -3.90 14.63
N SER A 15 12.60 -4.88 15.48
CA SER A 15 12.52 -6.30 15.11
C SER A 15 11.24 -6.91 15.61
N ASP A 16 10.56 -7.64 14.72
CA ASP A 16 9.29 -8.30 15.01
C ASP A 16 9.20 -9.68 14.34
N GLY A 17 8.44 -10.57 14.95
CA GLY A 17 8.20 -11.94 14.52
C GLY A 17 6.72 -12.22 14.32
N GLY A 18 6.38 -12.67 13.11
CA GLY A 18 5.03 -13.15 12.77
C GLY A 18 4.95 -14.67 12.76
N TYR A 19 3.76 -15.19 13.09
CA TYR A 19 3.46 -16.62 13.05
C TYR A 19 2.01 -16.90 12.65
N ARG A 20 1.81 -17.71 11.61
CA ARG A 20 0.49 -18.17 11.14
C ARG A 20 0.59 -19.54 10.48
N VAL A 21 -0.38 -20.42 10.74
CA VAL A 21 -0.50 -21.74 10.07
C VAL A 21 0.82 -22.54 10.11
N ASN A 22 1.45 -22.63 11.29
CA ASN A 22 2.77 -23.26 11.52
C ASN A 22 3.95 -22.63 10.75
N CYS A 23 3.73 -21.59 9.95
CA CYS A 23 4.74 -20.83 9.24
C CYS A 23 5.10 -19.58 10.04
N GLY A 24 6.33 -19.10 9.88
CA GLY A 24 6.79 -17.89 10.53
C GLY A 24 7.38 -16.91 9.53
N GLY A 25 7.54 -15.67 9.97
CA GLY A 25 8.25 -14.64 9.24
C GLY A 25 8.88 -13.67 10.21
N TRP A 26 10.09 -13.22 9.92
CA TRP A 26 10.73 -12.17 10.68
C TRP A 26 10.72 -10.88 9.88
N GLY A 27 10.65 -9.75 10.57
CA GLY A 27 10.61 -8.41 10.01
C GLY A 27 11.56 -7.46 10.72
N LEU A 28 12.12 -6.54 9.95
CA LEU A 28 13.04 -5.51 10.39
C LEU A 28 12.69 -4.17 9.76
N HIS A 29 12.70 -3.13 10.58
CA HIS A 29 12.69 -1.76 10.10
C HIS A 29 13.66 -0.92 10.94
N GLY A 30 14.32 0.07 10.38
CA GLY A 30 15.25 0.89 11.15
C GLY A 30 15.97 1.92 10.32
N TYR A 31 16.99 2.52 10.92
CA TYR A 31 17.83 3.49 10.24
C TYR A 31 19.23 3.59 10.84
N LEU A 32 20.20 3.88 9.97
CA LEU A 32 21.51 4.38 10.32
C LEU A 32 21.44 5.90 10.47
N TYR A 33 22.15 6.45 11.46
CA TYR A 33 22.13 7.89 11.70
C TYR A 33 23.52 8.47 12.01
N SER A 34 23.66 9.78 11.79
CA SER A 34 24.68 10.62 12.41
C SER A 34 24.05 11.50 13.50
N ALA A 35 24.76 11.82 14.58
CA ALA A 35 24.21 12.72 15.62
C ALA A 35 24.22 14.20 15.23
N THR A 36 24.60 14.53 14.00
CA THR A 36 24.40 15.90 13.52
C THR A 36 22.91 16.16 13.40
N PRO A 37 22.39 17.27 13.96
CA PRO A 37 20.99 17.64 13.78
C PRO A 37 20.66 17.82 12.28
N PRO A 38 19.47 17.41 11.84
CA PRO A 38 19.14 17.41 10.43
C PRO A 38 19.02 18.85 9.88
N LYS A 39 19.74 19.14 8.79
CA LYS A 39 19.74 20.46 8.11
C LYS A 39 18.40 20.79 7.43
N LYS A 40 17.52 19.80 7.27
CA LYS A 40 16.15 19.87 6.72
C LYS A 40 15.24 18.98 7.56
N ASN A 41 13.91 19.02 7.36
CA ASN A 41 12.97 18.04 7.93
C ASN A 41 13.27 16.63 7.37
N LEU A 42 14.27 15.95 7.91
CA LEU A 42 14.66 14.59 7.55
C LEU A 42 14.00 13.63 8.55
N GLY A 43 12.72 13.41 8.33
CA GLY A 43 11.88 12.51 9.11
C GLY A 43 10.54 12.29 8.42
N THR A 44 9.67 11.51 9.06
CA THR A 44 8.34 11.23 8.54
C THR A 44 7.41 12.42 8.82
N GLY A 45 6.24 12.48 8.18
CA GLY A 45 5.30 13.61 8.32
C GLY A 45 5.01 13.97 9.78
N ASP A 46 4.75 12.97 10.62
CA ASP A 46 4.33 13.16 12.02
C ASP A 46 5.38 12.74 13.06
N HIS A 47 6.53 12.24 12.63
CA HIS A 47 7.58 11.71 13.52
C HIS A 47 8.92 12.37 13.25
N ILE A 48 9.70 12.51 14.32
CA ILE A 48 11.12 12.87 14.29
C ILE A 48 11.95 11.64 14.62
N LEU A 49 13.17 11.57 14.07
CA LEU A 49 14.10 10.48 14.33
C LEU A 49 15.10 10.91 15.40
N THR A 50 15.35 10.04 16.36
CA THR A 50 16.32 10.24 17.44
C THR A 50 17.32 9.09 17.49
N ALA A 51 18.32 9.17 18.37
CA ALA A 51 19.15 8.01 18.67
C ALA A 51 18.37 6.88 19.37
N HIS A 52 17.15 7.14 19.85
CA HIS A 52 16.30 6.23 20.61
C HIS A 52 14.97 5.89 19.90
N GLY A 53 14.86 6.09 18.59
CA GLY A 53 13.66 5.70 17.86
C GLY A 53 12.83 6.82 17.26
N TYR A 54 11.61 6.46 16.88
CA TYR A 54 10.62 7.35 16.26
C TYR A 54 9.79 8.03 17.34
N VAL A 55 9.97 9.34 17.48
CA VAL A 55 9.20 10.14 18.45
C VAL A 55 8.17 10.97 17.71
N SER A 56 6.95 11.08 18.24
CA SER A 56 5.93 11.94 17.63
C SER A 56 6.33 13.41 17.73
N LYS A 57 6.05 14.19 16.69
CA LYS A 57 6.20 15.65 16.71
C LYS A 57 5.41 16.32 17.83
N ALA A 58 4.32 15.70 18.29
CA ALA A 58 3.52 16.22 19.39
C ALA A 58 4.23 16.15 20.76
N THR A 59 5.18 15.22 20.93
CA THR A 59 5.91 14.98 22.19
C THR A 59 7.40 15.34 22.10
N TYR A 60 7.84 15.84 20.94
CA TYR A 60 9.24 16.10 20.54
C TYR A 60 10.09 16.95 21.49
N ALA A 61 9.51 17.75 22.39
CA ALA A 61 10.28 18.69 23.23
C ALA A 61 11.29 18.04 24.21
N LEU A 62 11.46 16.71 24.18
CA LEU A 62 12.22 15.92 25.14
C LEU A 62 13.49 15.26 24.58
N GLU A 63 13.72 15.23 23.26
CA GLU A 63 14.86 14.49 22.67
C GLU A 63 15.58 15.20 21.51
N ASP A 64 16.89 14.94 21.39
CA ASP A 64 17.75 15.48 20.33
C ASP A 64 17.54 14.72 19.01
N PRO A 65 17.19 15.41 17.90
CA PRO A 65 17.00 14.79 16.61
C PRO A 65 18.32 14.34 15.99
N VAL A 66 18.29 13.23 15.25
CA VAL A 66 19.43 12.74 14.48
C VAL A 66 19.16 12.82 12.97
N THR A 67 20.23 12.79 12.17
CA THR A 67 20.10 12.76 10.71
C THR A 67 20.11 11.30 10.24
N PRO A 68 19.03 10.79 9.62
CA PRO A 68 19.08 9.48 8.98
C PRO A 68 20.00 9.51 7.76
N ILE A 69 20.87 8.51 7.65
CA ILE A 69 21.77 8.30 6.51
C ILE A 69 21.14 7.27 5.57
N HIS A 70 20.70 6.14 6.13
CA HIS A 70 20.01 5.09 5.41
C HIS A 70 18.85 4.53 6.24
N TYR A 71 17.79 4.12 5.58
CA TYR A 71 16.75 3.27 6.16
C TYR A 71 17.07 1.80 5.90
N ILE A 72 16.64 0.95 6.82
CA ILE A 72 16.83 -0.49 6.79
C ILE A 72 15.45 -1.12 6.78
N ASP A 73 15.15 -1.93 5.77
CA ASP A 73 13.96 -2.78 5.74
C ASP A 73 14.40 -4.21 5.48
N GLY A 74 13.86 -5.16 6.23
CA GLY A 74 14.19 -6.57 6.00
C GLY A 74 13.06 -7.49 6.36
N TYR A 75 12.95 -8.59 5.63
CA TYR A 75 12.00 -9.65 5.93
C TYR A 75 12.55 -11.00 5.50
N GLY A 76 12.06 -12.05 6.15
CA GLY A 76 12.36 -13.40 5.74
C GLY A 76 11.31 -14.42 6.14
N ALA A 77 11.21 -15.47 5.35
CA ALA A 77 10.29 -16.58 5.54
C ALA A 77 10.92 -17.67 6.40
N ILE A 78 10.12 -18.25 7.29
CA ILE A 78 10.51 -19.39 8.13
C ILE A 78 9.57 -20.55 7.83
N ALA A 79 10.12 -21.60 7.24
CA ALA A 79 9.37 -22.79 6.86
C ALA A 79 8.74 -23.49 8.08
N PRO A 80 7.56 -24.11 7.92
CA PRO A 80 6.95 -24.90 8.97
C PRO A 80 7.73 -26.20 9.24
N PRO A 81 7.68 -26.76 10.48
CA PRO A 81 7.03 -26.19 11.65
C PRO A 81 7.94 -25.17 12.37
N THR A 82 7.36 -24.04 12.78
CA THR A 82 8.06 -23.04 13.61
C THR A 82 7.16 -22.50 14.72
N THR A 83 7.62 -21.49 15.46
CA THR A 83 6.85 -20.80 16.51
C THR A 83 7.09 -19.30 16.43
N ASN A 84 6.21 -18.49 17.05
CA ASN A 84 6.43 -17.04 17.11
C ASN A 84 7.78 -16.69 17.74
N ASN A 85 8.15 -17.34 18.85
CA ASN A 85 9.42 -17.11 19.54
C ASN A 85 10.65 -17.34 18.63
N VAL A 86 10.57 -18.27 17.68
CA VAL A 86 11.64 -18.49 16.69
C VAL A 86 11.70 -17.32 15.71
N ALA A 87 10.55 -16.82 15.26
CA ALA A 87 10.49 -15.66 14.38
C ALA A 87 11.06 -14.39 15.03
N GLU A 88 10.70 -14.13 16.29
CA GLU A 88 11.21 -12.99 17.08
C GLU A 88 12.74 -13.05 17.26
N LEU A 89 13.25 -14.23 17.61
CA LEU A 89 14.69 -14.45 17.75
C LEU A 89 15.41 -14.24 16.43
N LEU A 90 14.89 -14.79 15.33
CA LEU A 90 15.49 -14.64 14.01
C LEU A 90 15.44 -13.18 13.53
N ALA A 91 14.37 -12.42 13.82
CA ALA A 91 14.33 -11.00 13.53
C ALA A 91 15.50 -10.28 14.20
N THR A 92 15.66 -10.49 15.52
CA THR A 92 16.74 -9.88 16.30
C THR A 92 18.12 -10.31 15.82
N ILE A 93 18.33 -11.60 15.53
CA ILE A 93 19.59 -12.16 15.02
C ILE A 93 19.95 -11.53 13.67
N ASN A 94 19.01 -11.46 12.74
CA ASN A 94 19.23 -10.86 11.42
C ASN A 94 19.55 -9.36 11.55
N GLY A 95 18.88 -8.65 12.45
CA GLY A 95 19.15 -7.25 12.76
C GLY A 95 20.57 -7.03 13.27
N LEU A 96 21.01 -7.76 14.30
CA LEU A 96 22.38 -7.65 14.83
C LEU A 96 23.46 -8.11 13.84
N THR A 97 23.16 -9.14 13.05
CA THR A 97 24.03 -9.58 11.96
C THR A 97 24.22 -8.47 10.92
N HIS A 98 23.15 -7.75 10.59
CA HIS A 98 23.25 -6.60 9.69
C HIS A 98 24.00 -5.42 10.32
N ALA A 99 23.81 -5.17 11.61
CA ALA A 99 24.55 -4.15 12.36
C ALA A 99 26.07 -4.37 12.31
N LEU A 100 26.55 -5.62 12.38
CA LEU A 100 27.98 -5.97 12.31
C LEU A 100 28.67 -5.58 10.99
N LYS A 101 27.91 -5.26 9.94
CA LYS A 101 28.42 -4.77 8.65
C LYS A 101 28.87 -3.32 8.70
N PHE A 102 28.52 -2.58 9.75
CA PHE A 102 28.79 -1.16 9.89
C PHE A 102 29.74 -0.91 11.07
N ASP A 103 30.61 0.09 10.92
CA ASP A 103 31.43 0.60 12.01
C ASP A 103 30.63 1.69 12.74
N ILE A 104 29.99 1.32 13.85
CA ILE A 104 29.05 2.17 14.59
C ILE A 104 29.28 2.05 16.09
N ALA A 105 29.08 3.16 16.81
CA ALA A 105 29.32 3.24 18.24
C ALA A 105 28.11 2.81 19.09
N ASP A 106 26.89 2.89 18.55
CA ASP A 106 25.66 2.59 19.28
C ASP A 106 24.65 1.82 18.42
N VAL A 107 23.99 0.82 19.01
CA VAL A 107 22.88 0.06 18.43
C VAL A 107 21.75 0.00 19.44
N GLN A 108 20.61 0.62 19.12
CA GLN A 108 19.35 0.45 19.82
C GLN A 108 18.49 -0.58 19.09
N VAL A 109 18.15 -1.69 19.75
CA VAL A 109 17.18 -2.67 19.23
C VAL A 109 15.88 -2.52 20.00
N PHE A 110 14.77 -2.40 19.27
CA PHE A 110 13.41 -2.31 19.77
C PHE A 110 12.65 -3.58 19.38
N THR A 111 11.99 -4.21 20.34
CA THR A 111 11.14 -5.37 20.12
C THR A 111 9.96 -5.33 21.08
N ASP A 112 8.78 -5.76 20.63
CA ASP A 112 7.64 -5.99 21.52
C ASP A 112 7.63 -7.40 22.14
N SER A 113 8.53 -8.27 21.69
CA SER A 113 8.70 -9.62 22.23
C SER A 113 9.27 -9.60 23.65
N GLU A 114 8.40 -9.88 24.63
CA GLU A 114 8.85 -10.14 25.99
C GLU A 114 9.85 -11.30 26.08
N TYR A 115 9.74 -12.28 25.18
CA TYR A 115 10.62 -13.45 25.15
C TYR A 115 12.05 -13.05 24.79
N VAL A 116 12.23 -12.24 23.74
CA VAL A 116 13.53 -11.70 23.35
C VAL A 116 14.08 -10.79 24.45
N ARG A 117 13.27 -9.83 24.93
CA ARG A 117 13.68 -8.90 25.99
C ARG A 117 14.17 -9.62 27.23
N LYS A 118 13.33 -10.48 27.82
CA LYS A 118 13.68 -11.18 29.07
C LYS A 118 14.87 -12.10 28.87
N GLY A 119 15.00 -12.71 27.69
CA GLY A 119 16.13 -13.56 27.38
C GLY A 119 17.46 -12.81 27.33
N LEU A 120 17.51 -11.69 26.63
CA LEU A 120 18.72 -10.86 26.54
C LEU A 120 19.07 -10.15 27.86
N GLU A 121 18.07 -9.72 28.64
CA GLU A 121 18.29 -9.01 29.90
C GLU A 121 18.60 -9.92 31.09
N PHE A 122 17.99 -11.11 31.17
CA PHE A 122 18.00 -11.91 32.41
C PHE A 122 18.46 -13.35 32.23
N TRP A 123 18.32 -13.94 31.05
CA TRP A 123 18.49 -15.39 30.91
C TRP A 123 19.80 -15.79 30.25
N VAL A 124 20.18 -15.17 29.14
CA VAL A 124 21.31 -15.58 28.30
C VAL A 124 22.60 -15.68 29.10
N ASP A 125 22.91 -14.67 29.91
CA ASP A 125 24.14 -14.66 30.71
C ASP A 125 24.13 -15.71 31.81
N GLY A 126 22.97 -15.92 32.45
CA GLY A 126 22.79 -16.98 33.45
C GLY A 126 22.87 -18.39 32.86
N TRP A 127 22.24 -18.62 31.71
CA TRP A 127 22.32 -19.89 30.99
C TRP A 127 23.75 -20.15 30.54
N ARG A 128 24.42 -19.17 29.94
CA ARG A 128 25.83 -19.30 29.51
C ARG A 128 26.74 -19.67 30.67
N ALA A 129 26.60 -19.01 31.82
CA ALA A 129 27.38 -19.32 33.02
C ALA A 129 27.11 -20.75 33.56
N ASN A 130 25.89 -21.27 33.35
CA ASN A 130 25.48 -22.61 33.75
C ASN A 130 25.56 -23.64 32.60
N GLY A 131 26.46 -23.44 31.63
CA GLY A 131 26.68 -24.41 30.54
C GLY A 131 25.49 -24.58 29.59
N TRP A 132 24.67 -23.53 29.43
CA TRP A 132 23.42 -23.50 28.67
C TRP A 132 22.31 -24.40 29.21
N LEU A 133 22.21 -24.51 30.54
CA LEU A 133 21.14 -25.26 31.23
C LEU A 133 20.28 -24.33 32.10
N LYS A 134 18.98 -24.63 32.14
CA LYS A 134 18.05 -24.04 33.12
C LYS A 134 18.29 -24.61 34.52
N LYS A 135 17.62 -24.03 35.52
CA LYS A 135 17.68 -24.50 36.93
C LYS A 135 17.24 -25.95 37.11
N ASP A 136 16.36 -26.44 36.25
CA ASP A 136 15.87 -27.83 36.21
C ASP A 136 16.81 -28.79 35.44
N GLN A 137 18.03 -28.34 35.10
CA GLN A 137 19.02 -29.06 34.30
C GLN A 137 18.58 -29.46 32.89
N THR A 138 17.54 -28.82 32.36
CA THR A 138 17.17 -28.99 30.95
C THR A 138 17.68 -27.84 30.08
N GLU A 139 17.89 -28.10 28.80
CA GLU A 139 18.27 -27.04 27.86
C GLU A 139 17.11 -26.03 27.67
N PRO A 140 17.41 -24.73 27.60
CA PRO A 140 16.44 -23.72 27.18
C PRO A 140 15.88 -24.05 25.78
N ALA A 141 14.60 -23.79 25.56
CA ALA A 141 14.06 -23.83 24.20
C ALA A 141 14.83 -22.85 23.30
N ASN A 142 15.06 -23.25 22.05
CA ASN A 142 15.80 -22.46 21.05
C ASN A 142 17.25 -22.12 21.45
N VAL A 143 17.91 -22.96 22.27
CA VAL A 143 19.28 -22.72 22.77
C VAL A 143 20.29 -22.38 21.65
N GLY A 144 20.15 -22.98 20.47
CA GLY A 144 21.01 -22.68 19.32
C GLY A 144 20.91 -21.21 18.87
N LEU A 145 19.69 -20.70 18.73
CA LEU A 145 19.44 -19.30 18.37
C LEU A 145 19.89 -18.35 19.48
N TRP A 146 19.71 -18.73 20.75
CA TRP A 146 20.22 -17.94 21.87
C TRP A 146 21.75 -17.85 21.89
N LYS A 147 22.45 -18.95 21.59
CA LYS A 147 23.92 -18.97 21.46
C LYS A 147 24.38 -18.03 20.36
N GLU A 148 23.75 -18.10 19.19
CA GLU A 148 24.04 -17.21 18.06
C GLU A 148 23.80 -15.74 18.40
N LEU A 149 22.64 -15.42 18.96
CA LEU A 149 22.28 -14.06 19.35
C LEU A 149 23.27 -13.48 20.39
N ALA A 150 23.67 -14.30 21.36
CA ALA A 150 24.62 -13.90 22.39
C ALA A 150 26.03 -13.67 21.82
N GLU A 151 26.46 -14.50 20.87
CA GLU A 151 27.72 -14.33 20.13
C GLU A 151 27.72 -13.02 19.31
N LEU A 152 26.63 -12.72 18.60
CA LEU A 152 26.50 -11.47 17.83
C LEU A 152 26.59 -10.22 18.74
N ARG A 153 25.93 -10.26 19.90
CA ARG A 153 26.02 -9.20 20.92
C ARG A 153 27.46 -9.03 21.42
N ASP A 154 28.16 -10.13 21.67
CA ASP A 154 29.55 -10.09 22.14
C ASP A 154 30.51 -9.57 21.06
N GLN A 155 30.28 -9.90 19.79
CA GLN A 155 31.07 -9.36 18.68
C GLN A 155 30.90 -7.84 18.52
N LEU A 156 29.67 -7.32 18.65
CA LEU A 156 29.41 -5.88 18.61
C LEU A 156 30.08 -5.17 19.80
N THR A 157 29.82 -5.66 21.01
CA THR A 157 30.38 -5.06 22.24
C THR A 157 31.91 -5.16 22.31
N GLY A 158 32.51 -6.25 21.80
CA GLY A 158 33.95 -6.43 21.69
C GLY A 158 34.63 -5.44 20.73
N ARG A 159 33.88 -4.87 19.77
CA ARG A 159 34.34 -3.77 18.90
C ARG A 159 34.14 -2.38 19.54
N GLY A 160 33.59 -2.32 20.74
CA GLY A 160 33.26 -1.07 21.44
C GLY A 160 31.87 -0.51 21.10
N THR A 161 31.05 -1.23 20.33
CA THR A 161 29.66 -0.82 20.06
C THR A 161 28.79 -1.04 21.30
N LYS A 162 28.10 0.00 21.75
CA LYS A 162 27.11 -0.09 22.82
C LYS A 162 25.82 -0.69 22.25
N VAL A 163 25.45 -1.88 22.72
CA VAL A 163 24.19 -2.54 22.32
C VAL A 163 23.17 -2.37 23.45
N LYS A 164 22.01 -1.79 23.15
CA LYS A 164 20.90 -1.66 24.08
C LYS A 164 19.64 -2.27 23.50
N ILE A 165 18.96 -3.07 24.32
CA ILE A 165 17.67 -3.67 24.00
C ILE A 165 16.60 -2.85 24.70
N ASN A 166 15.60 -2.43 23.94
CA ASN A 166 14.47 -1.64 24.39
C ASN A 166 13.20 -2.41 24.09
N TRP A 167 12.26 -2.36 25.02
CA TRP A 167 10.97 -3.01 24.85
C TRP A 167 9.91 -1.96 24.55
N VAL A 168 9.14 -2.24 23.52
CA VAL A 168 8.00 -1.42 23.12
C VAL A 168 6.71 -2.20 23.35
N LYS A 169 5.63 -1.47 23.60
CA LYS A 169 4.34 -2.12 23.78
C LYS A 169 3.86 -2.63 22.41
N GLY A 170 3.50 -3.91 22.34
CA GLY A 170 2.96 -4.51 21.12
C GLY A 170 1.60 -3.93 20.69
N HIS A 171 1.25 -4.20 19.44
CA HIS A 171 0.11 -3.62 18.72
C HIS A 171 -1.29 -4.15 19.11
N SER A 172 -1.43 -4.93 20.18
CA SER A 172 -2.65 -5.71 20.46
C SER A 172 -3.80 -4.95 21.12
N ASP A 173 -3.63 -3.70 21.57
CA ASP A 173 -4.71 -2.92 22.19
C ASP A 173 -4.96 -1.60 21.47
N LYS A 174 -6.24 -1.31 21.24
CA LYS A 174 -6.80 -0.19 20.45
C LYS A 174 -6.42 1.23 20.90
N ILE A 175 -5.52 1.40 21.86
CA ILE A 175 -4.98 2.69 22.28
C ILE A 175 -3.55 2.43 22.79
N ALA A 176 -2.54 2.93 22.07
CA ALA A 176 -1.22 3.18 22.64
C ALA A 176 -0.83 4.61 22.26
N THR A 177 -0.48 5.38 23.27
CA THR A 177 0.01 6.75 23.19
C THR A 177 1.27 6.81 22.33
N MET A 178 1.15 7.45 21.17
CA MET A 178 2.08 8.16 20.25
C MET A 178 3.61 8.01 20.26
N GLU A 179 4.25 7.27 21.15
CA GLU A 179 5.72 7.15 21.22
C GLU A 179 6.14 5.75 20.73
N ASP A 180 7.04 5.69 19.73
CA ASP A 180 7.68 4.49 19.16
C ASP A 180 6.84 3.45 18.40
N ILE A 181 5.56 3.74 18.11
CA ILE A 181 4.69 2.81 17.37
C ILE A 181 5.13 2.65 15.91
N LEU A 182 5.59 3.71 15.25
CA LEU A 182 5.82 3.67 13.80
C LEU A 182 6.90 2.64 13.42
N GLY A 183 8.02 2.62 14.13
CA GLY A 183 9.11 1.68 13.82
C GLY A 183 8.68 0.22 14.02
N ASN A 184 7.97 -0.06 15.12
CA ASN A 184 7.45 -1.41 15.40
C ASN A 184 6.37 -1.81 14.38
N LEU A 185 5.46 -0.90 14.02
CA LEU A 185 4.45 -1.13 12.99
C LEU A 185 5.10 -1.52 11.66
N LEU A 186 6.15 -0.82 11.25
CA LEU A 186 6.84 -1.12 10.00
C LEU A 186 7.56 -2.47 10.06
N ALA A 187 8.15 -2.84 11.21
CA ALA A 187 8.70 -4.18 11.41
C ALA A 187 7.61 -5.28 11.37
N ASP A 188 6.43 -5.07 11.97
CA ASP A 188 5.27 -5.98 11.90
C ASP A 188 4.80 -6.19 10.46
N ARG A 189 4.75 -5.10 9.67
CA ARG A 189 4.43 -5.19 8.23
C ARG A 189 5.43 -6.07 7.49
N GLN A 190 6.73 -5.89 7.74
CA GLN A 190 7.77 -6.72 7.14
C GLN A 190 7.67 -8.19 7.59
N ALA A 191 7.39 -8.43 8.87
CA ALA A 191 7.23 -9.78 9.43
C ALA A 191 6.02 -10.47 8.78
N THR A 192 4.92 -9.74 8.56
CA THR A 192 3.74 -10.23 7.83
C THR A 192 4.10 -10.62 6.40
N VAL A 193 4.88 -9.82 5.67
CA VAL A 193 5.38 -10.20 4.33
C VAL A 193 6.21 -11.49 4.39
N GLY A 194 7.04 -11.66 5.42
CA GLY A 194 7.80 -12.89 5.70
C GLY A 194 6.89 -14.11 5.91
N VAL A 195 5.84 -13.97 6.72
CA VAL A 195 4.83 -15.02 6.98
C VAL A 195 4.10 -15.39 5.69
N MET A 196 3.63 -14.40 4.93
CA MET A 196 2.92 -14.61 3.67
C MET A 196 3.83 -15.30 2.63
N SER A 197 5.12 -14.97 2.64
CA SER A 197 6.12 -15.65 1.81
C SER A 197 6.26 -17.12 2.21
N ALA A 198 6.34 -17.42 3.50
CA ALA A 198 6.43 -18.80 4.00
C ALA A 198 5.19 -19.63 3.67
N ILE A 199 3.98 -19.08 3.87
CA ILE A 199 2.71 -19.74 3.51
C ILE A 199 2.67 -20.10 2.02
N ARG A 200 3.26 -19.26 1.16
CA ARG A 200 3.34 -19.47 -0.29
C ARG A 200 4.59 -20.24 -0.72
N ASN A 201 5.30 -20.88 0.22
CA ASN A 201 6.52 -21.66 -0.03
C ASN A 201 7.63 -20.86 -0.75
N LYS A 202 7.68 -19.55 -0.56
CA LYS A 202 8.75 -18.70 -1.06
C LYS A 202 9.89 -18.65 -0.05
N ILE A 203 11.10 -19.00 -0.49
CA ILE A 203 12.31 -18.86 0.32
C ILE A 203 12.82 -17.42 0.13
N VAL A 204 12.71 -16.62 1.18
CA VAL A 204 13.17 -15.23 1.18
C VAL A 204 13.90 -14.94 2.50
N ASN A 205 15.02 -14.26 2.39
CA ASN A 205 15.77 -13.66 3.49
C ASN A 205 16.50 -12.46 2.88
N ASN A 206 15.95 -11.27 3.07
CA ASN A 206 16.50 -10.07 2.48
C ASN A 206 16.50 -8.92 3.48
N ILE A 207 17.58 -8.15 3.49
CA ILE A 207 17.69 -6.88 4.21
C ILE A 207 18.24 -5.86 3.23
N GLU A 208 17.45 -4.84 2.97
CA GLU A 208 17.78 -3.73 2.09
C GLU A 208 18.19 -2.51 2.92
N THR A 209 19.17 -1.76 2.43
CA THR A 209 19.61 -0.50 3.01
C THR A 209 19.45 0.59 1.96
N SER A 210 18.46 1.46 2.15
CA SER A 210 18.06 2.50 1.20
C SER A 210 18.56 3.86 1.66
N ALA A 211 18.97 4.73 0.73
CA ALA A 211 19.33 6.10 1.07
C ALA A 211 18.17 6.83 1.75
N ALA A 212 18.46 7.66 2.75
CA ALA A 212 17.42 8.42 3.46
C ALA A 212 16.72 9.46 2.56
N GLU A 213 17.44 9.98 1.56
CA GLU A 213 16.86 10.93 0.60
C GLU A 213 15.80 10.23 -0.27
N GLY A 214 14.57 10.74 -0.23
CA GLY A 214 13.48 10.21 -1.04
C GLY A 214 12.84 8.92 -0.51
N TYR A 215 13.35 8.35 0.59
CA TYR A 215 12.80 7.10 1.15
C TYR A 215 11.29 7.19 1.39
N TRP A 216 10.80 8.26 2.03
CA TRP A 216 9.36 8.46 2.31
C TRP A 216 8.58 9.11 1.15
N LYS A 217 9.20 9.31 -0.02
CA LYS A 217 8.54 9.93 -1.18
C LYS A 217 8.15 8.83 -2.15
N HIS A 218 6.87 8.51 -2.19
CA HIS A 218 6.34 7.50 -3.12
C HIS A 218 5.51 8.21 -4.18
N ASN A 219 5.83 7.96 -5.45
CA ASN A 219 5.01 8.43 -6.54
C ASN A 219 3.84 7.47 -6.71
N VAL A 220 2.63 7.95 -6.44
CA VAL A 220 1.40 7.20 -6.71
C VAL A 220 0.84 7.68 -8.03
N GLU A 221 0.97 6.83 -9.05
CA GLU A 221 0.34 7.09 -10.33
C GLU A 221 -1.06 6.49 -10.32
N ARG A 222 -2.08 7.32 -10.56
CA ARG A 222 -3.47 6.90 -10.70
C ARG A 222 -4.05 7.53 -11.94
N HIS A 223 -4.46 6.70 -12.89
CA HIS A 223 -5.03 7.17 -14.14
C HIS A 223 -6.23 8.11 -13.88
N PRO A 224 -6.33 9.28 -14.54
CA PRO A 224 -7.38 10.25 -14.24
C PRO A 224 -8.81 9.74 -14.41
N LEU A 225 -9.02 8.77 -15.29
CA LEU A 225 -10.33 8.12 -15.51
C LEU A 225 -10.76 7.22 -14.35
N LEU A 226 -9.82 6.72 -13.54
CA LEU A 226 -10.14 5.91 -12.36
C LEU A 226 -10.54 6.82 -11.19
N ASN A 227 -11.50 7.73 -11.37
CA ASN A 227 -11.77 8.82 -10.41
C ASN A 227 -12.67 8.40 -9.22
N ASN A 228 -13.51 7.39 -9.41
CA ASN A 228 -14.44 6.94 -8.38
C ASN A 228 -13.71 6.25 -7.21
N ARG A 229 -14.37 6.16 -6.05
CA ARG A 229 -13.76 5.58 -4.83
C ARG A 229 -13.75 4.07 -4.80
N ARG A 230 -14.58 3.41 -5.60
CA ARG A 230 -14.77 1.96 -5.57
C ARG A 230 -14.65 1.37 -6.95
N MET A 231 -14.07 0.18 -7.01
CA MET A 231 -14.10 -0.70 -8.18
C MET A 231 -14.83 -1.99 -7.82
N TYR A 232 -15.54 -2.58 -8.78
CA TYR A 232 -16.25 -3.84 -8.64
C TYR A 232 -15.77 -4.84 -9.68
N PHE A 233 -15.69 -6.11 -9.31
CA PHE A 233 -15.43 -7.21 -10.23
C PHE A 233 -15.98 -8.53 -9.67
N ASN A 234 -16.17 -9.51 -10.55
CA ASN A 234 -16.50 -10.87 -10.17
C ASN A 234 -15.20 -11.67 -9.97
N THR A 235 -15.17 -12.55 -8.99
CA THR A 235 -14.02 -13.42 -8.69
C THR A 235 -13.70 -14.44 -9.78
N LEU A 236 -14.68 -14.87 -10.57
CA LEU A 236 -14.48 -15.81 -11.67
C LEU A 236 -13.74 -15.13 -12.82
N SER A 237 -12.64 -15.76 -13.25
CA SER A 237 -11.74 -15.25 -14.29
C SER A 237 -12.43 -14.96 -15.62
N ASP A 238 -13.50 -15.71 -15.95
CA ASP A 238 -14.23 -15.56 -17.22
C ASP A 238 -14.90 -14.18 -17.37
N PHE A 239 -15.13 -13.50 -16.24
CA PHE A 239 -15.71 -12.15 -16.21
C PHE A 239 -14.66 -11.06 -16.02
N ILE A 240 -13.37 -11.41 -15.90
CA ILE A 240 -12.27 -10.46 -15.72
C ILE A 240 -11.60 -10.19 -17.07
N LYS A 241 -11.73 -8.95 -17.53
CA LYS A 241 -11.03 -8.44 -18.72
C LYS A 241 -10.01 -7.38 -18.27
N PRO A 242 -8.69 -7.60 -18.47
CA PRO A 242 -7.68 -6.62 -18.10
C PRO A 242 -7.96 -5.25 -18.74
N GLY A 243 -7.79 -4.18 -17.96
CA GLY A 243 -8.04 -2.81 -18.43
C GLY A 243 -9.52 -2.39 -18.43
N LEU A 244 -10.48 -3.31 -18.27
CA LEU A 244 -11.90 -2.98 -18.08
C LEU A 244 -12.22 -2.87 -16.58
N TYR A 245 -12.67 -1.70 -16.16
CA TYR A 245 -12.96 -1.38 -14.76
C TYR A 245 -14.39 -0.90 -14.59
N TYR A 246 -15.16 -1.62 -13.76
CA TYR A 246 -16.47 -1.20 -13.31
C TYR A 246 -16.31 -0.40 -12.02
N LEU A 247 -16.73 0.84 -12.03
CA LEU A 247 -16.47 1.80 -10.97
C LEU A 247 -17.76 2.31 -10.35
N GLY A 248 -17.67 2.79 -9.13
CA GLY A 248 -18.76 3.52 -8.51
C GLY A 248 -18.34 4.41 -7.35
N ASP A 249 -19.14 5.44 -7.12
CA ASP A 249 -19.02 6.31 -5.97
C ASP A 249 -20.39 6.46 -5.33
N HIS A 250 -20.56 5.91 -4.14
CA HIS A 250 -21.82 5.95 -3.38
C HIS A 250 -21.60 6.55 -1.99
N GLY A 251 -20.55 7.36 -1.82
CA GLY A 251 -20.15 7.91 -0.54
C GLY A 251 -19.08 7.10 0.20
N LYS A 252 -18.91 7.37 1.49
CA LYS A 252 -17.88 6.75 2.33
C LYS A 252 -18.27 5.36 2.85
N ASP A 253 -19.57 5.11 2.97
CA ASP A 253 -20.08 3.85 3.50
C ASP A 253 -20.12 2.78 2.41
N ASP A 254 -19.47 1.65 2.67
CA ASP A 254 -19.39 0.55 1.71
C ASP A 254 -20.73 -0.14 1.45
N ASP A 255 -21.67 -0.01 2.38
CA ASP A 255 -22.98 -0.68 2.34
C ASP A 255 -24.01 0.08 1.50
N LEU A 256 -23.56 1.06 0.70
CA LEU A 256 -24.40 1.88 -0.18
C LEU A 256 -24.43 1.40 -1.63
N LEU A 257 -23.67 0.35 -1.97
CA LEU A 257 -23.71 -0.25 -3.31
C LEU A 257 -25.14 -0.65 -3.72
N GLY A 258 -25.52 -0.32 -4.94
CA GLY A 258 -26.83 -0.67 -5.52
C GLY A 258 -28.00 0.12 -4.92
N LYS A 259 -27.75 1.01 -3.94
CA LYS A 259 -28.76 1.94 -3.43
C LYS A 259 -28.86 3.13 -4.37
N ARG A 260 -30.09 3.56 -4.62
CA ARG A 260 -30.38 4.80 -5.36
C ARG A 260 -30.25 5.97 -4.40
N ILE A 261 -29.15 6.68 -4.49
CA ILE A 261 -28.89 7.92 -3.78
C ILE A 261 -28.61 9.02 -4.82
N SER A 262 -28.95 10.27 -4.50
CA SER A 262 -28.87 11.40 -5.44
C SER A 262 -27.46 11.61 -5.98
N ASP A 263 -26.47 11.36 -5.12
CA ASP A 263 -25.05 11.67 -5.39
C ASP A 263 -24.27 10.41 -5.77
N GLY A 264 -24.97 9.31 -6.07
CA GLY A 264 -24.38 8.03 -6.44
C GLY A 264 -24.10 7.96 -7.93
N ALA A 265 -22.90 7.54 -8.30
CA ALA A 265 -22.48 7.38 -9.69
C ALA A 265 -21.92 5.99 -9.97
N TYR A 266 -22.18 5.50 -11.18
CA TYR A 266 -21.49 4.37 -11.78
C TYR A 266 -20.75 4.84 -13.03
N SER A 267 -19.58 4.27 -13.27
CA SER A 267 -18.83 4.50 -14.50
C SER A 267 -18.15 3.22 -14.95
N VAL A 268 -17.83 3.17 -16.24
CA VAL A 268 -17.05 2.08 -16.83
C VAL A 268 -15.88 2.69 -17.57
N VAL A 269 -14.70 2.15 -17.30
CA VAL A 269 -13.44 2.64 -17.88
C VAL A 269 -12.77 1.48 -18.59
N ILE A 270 -12.30 1.74 -19.82
CA ILE A 270 -11.37 0.87 -20.54
C ILE A 270 -10.06 1.62 -20.68
N LEU A 271 -8.99 1.06 -20.11
CA LEU A 271 -7.62 1.55 -20.31
C LEU A 271 -6.92 0.65 -21.32
N GLU A 272 -6.22 1.26 -22.28
CA GLU A 272 -5.38 0.52 -23.22
C GLU A 272 -4.23 -0.20 -22.51
N ASN A 273 -3.65 0.46 -21.52
CA ASN A 273 -2.68 -0.11 -20.59
C ASN A 273 -3.38 -0.37 -19.26
N PRO A 274 -3.62 -1.64 -18.87
CA PRO A 274 -4.21 -1.99 -17.59
C PRO A 274 -3.41 -1.42 -16.41
N ASP A 275 -4.11 -1.00 -15.37
CA ASP A 275 -3.49 -0.53 -14.13
C ASP A 275 -2.88 -1.70 -13.35
N PRO A 276 -1.56 -1.69 -13.12
CA PRO A 276 -0.86 -2.85 -12.55
C PRO A 276 -1.30 -3.17 -11.12
N ILE A 277 -1.69 -2.16 -10.32
CA ILE A 277 -2.13 -2.37 -8.94
C ILE A 277 -3.50 -3.03 -8.91
N LEU A 278 -4.42 -2.55 -9.76
CA LEU A 278 -5.76 -3.14 -9.82
C LEU A 278 -5.74 -4.57 -10.37
N GLU A 279 -4.88 -4.85 -11.35
CA GLU A 279 -4.72 -6.22 -11.85
C GLU A 279 -4.08 -7.15 -10.80
N GLU A 280 -3.08 -6.68 -10.03
CA GLU A 280 -2.50 -7.49 -8.93
C GLU A 280 -3.55 -7.83 -7.86
N ILE A 281 -4.39 -6.86 -7.47
CA ILE A 281 -5.49 -7.08 -6.51
C ILE A 281 -6.48 -8.11 -7.06
N ARG A 282 -6.90 -7.99 -8.32
CA ARG A 282 -7.84 -8.91 -8.98
C ARG A 282 -7.27 -10.33 -9.04
N ASN A 283 -6.05 -10.46 -9.53
CA ASN A 283 -5.38 -11.76 -9.70
C ASN A 283 -5.28 -12.48 -8.35
N TYR A 284 -4.84 -11.78 -7.30
CA TYR A 284 -4.74 -12.37 -5.98
C TYR A 284 -6.10 -12.72 -5.38
N GLN A 285 -7.10 -11.85 -5.53
CA GLN A 285 -8.45 -12.12 -5.05
C GLN A 285 -9.08 -13.34 -5.74
N SER A 286 -8.89 -13.49 -7.05
CA SER A 286 -9.36 -14.65 -7.82
C SER A 286 -8.65 -15.93 -7.42
N GLU A 287 -7.34 -15.89 -7.16
CA GLU A 287 -6.58 -17.04 -6.63
C GLU A 287 -7.18 -17.51 -5.30
N ILE A 288 -7.45 -16.59 -4.38
CA ILE A 288 -8.01 -16.89 -3.05
C ILE A 288 -9.46 -17.39 -3.15
N ALA A 289 -10.26 -16.81 -4.04
CA ALA A 289 -11.64 -17.21 -4.24
C ALA A 289 -11.78 -18.58 -4.93
N GLY A 290 -10.81 -18.99 -5.74
CA GLY A 290 -10.88 -20.20 -6.54
C GLY A 290 -12.08 -20.18 -7.48
N ASN A 291 -13.05 -21.07 -7.25
CA ASN A 291 -14.28 -21.18 -8.06
C ASN A 291 -15.51 -20.54 -7.40
N ILE A 292 -15.33 -19.80 -6.32
CA ILE A 292 -16.44 -19.10 -5.67
C ILE A 292 -16.88 -17.96 -6.57
N ASP A 293 -18.15 -17.90 -6.93
CA ASP A 293 -18.78 -16.79 -7.65
C ASP A 293 -19.23 -15.72 -6.66
N SER A 294 -18.51 -14.60 -6.61
CA SER A 294 -18.82 -13.49 -5.74
C SER A 294 -18.41 -12.16 -6.35
N ILE A 295 -19.13 -11.10 -5.97
CA ILE A 295 -18.77 -9.74 -6.36
C ILE A 295 -17.92 -9.12 -5.26
N ILE A 296 -16.75 -8.65 -5.65
CA ILE A 296 -15.78 -8.00 -4.79
C ILE A 296 -15.82 -6.51 -5.07
N MET A 297 -15.84 -5.73 -4.00
CA MET A 297 -15.60 -4.30 -4.02
C MET A 297 -14.16 -4.03 -3.59
N VAL A 298 -13.44 -3.23 -4.36
CA VAL A 298 -12.12 -2.70 -4.02
C VAL A 298 -12.24 -1.23 -3.63
N ARG A 299 -11.59 -0.85 -2.53
CA ARG A 299 -11.47 0.53 -2.08
C ARG A 299 -10.31 1.22 -2.79
N LEU A 300 -10.60 2.01 -3.83
CA LEU A 300 -9.57 2.70 -4.62
C LEU A 300 -8.89 3.84 -3.84
N ASP A 301 -9.62 4.50 -2.95
CA ASP A 301 -9.05 5.46 -1.99
C ASP A 301 -8.00 4.82 -1.05
N HIS A 302 -8.14 3.53 -0.74
CA HIS A 302 -7.13 2.79 0.02
C HIS A 302 -6.01 2.24 -0.89
N ALA A 303 -6.36 1.62 -2.03
CA ALA A 303 -5.38 1.04 -2.96
C ALA A 303 -4.35 2.07 -3.47
N TYR A 304 -4.78 3.33 -3.64
CA TYR A 304 -3.91 4.44 -4.05
C TYR A 304 -3.48 5.36 -2.89
N ARG A 305 -3.59 4.91 -1.64
CA ARG A 305 -2.91 5.58 -0.53
C ARG A 305 -1.41 5.32 -0.65
N GLN A 306 -0.60 6.32 -0.33
CA GLN A 306 0.84 6.32 -0.60
C GLN A 306 1.57 5.04 -0.15
N ASP A 307 1.42 4.66 1.12
CA ASP A 307 2.06 3.48 1.69
C ASP A 307 1.52 2.18 1.07
N THR A 308 0.19 2.05 1.04
CA THR A 308 -0.51 0.85 0.52
C THR A 308 -0.13 0.58 -0.94
N HIS A 309 -0.14 1.62 -1.77
CA HIS A 309 0.22 1.51 -3.18
C HIS A 309 1.67 1.05 -3.33
N GLN A 310 2.60 1.61 -2.56
CA GLN A 310 3.99 1.22 -2.61
C GLN A 310 4.20 -0.21 -2.13
N GLU A 311 3.52 -0.64 -1.06
CA GLU A 311 3.59 -2.01 -0.54
C GLU A 311 3.10 -3.03 -1.57
N ILE A 312 1.96 -2.77 -2.23
CA ILE A 312 1.45 -3.63 -3.31
C ILE A 312 2.42 -3.60 -4.50
N THR A 313 2.97 -2.44 -4.86
CA THR A 313 3.98 -2.34 -5.93
C THR A 313 5.22 -3.18 -5.62
N ARG A 314 5.68 -3.16 -4.37
CA ARG A 314 6.93 -3.80 -3.92
C ARG A 314 6.77 -5.30 -3.70
N TYR A 315 5.68 -5.71 -3.07
CA TYR A 315 5.49 -7.09 -2.59
C TYR A 315 4.39 -7.85 -3.32
N GLY A 316 3.62 -7.18 -4.20
CA GLY A 316 2.48 -7.76 -4.91
C GLY A 316 1.47 -8.37 -3.95
N ALA A 317 1.02 -9.58 -4.26
CA ALA A 317 0.12 -10.37 -3.44
C ALA A 317 0.56 -10.62 -1.99
N LEU A 318 1.84 -10.45 -1.65
CA LEU A 318 2.33 -10.61 -0.27
C LEU A 318 1.97 -9.42 0.63
N ALA A 319 1.58 -8.26 0.05
CA ALA A 319 1.09 -7.10 0.79
C ALA A 319 -0.39 -7.20 1.17
N MET A 320 -1.07 -8.28 0.79
CA MET A 320 -2.50 -8.47 0.98
C MET A 320 -2.76 -9.80 1.69
N GLU A 321 -3.72 -9.81 2.60
CA GLU A 321 -4.06 -10.99 3.38
C GLU A 321 -5.57 -11.21 3.50
N GLN A 322 -5.99 -12.46 3.38
CA GLN A 322 -7.30 -12.91 3.83
C GLN A 322 -7.26 -13.28 5.31
N VAL A 323 -7.68 -12.35 6.18
CA VAL A 323 -7.65 -12.55 7.64
C VAL A 323 -8.71 -13.56 8.12
N GLN A 324 -9.84 -13.64 7.43
CA GLN A 324 -10.96 -14.51 7.80
C GLN A 324 -11.22 -15.57 6.72
N PRO A 325 -11.01 -16.87 6.98
CA PRO A 325 -11.13 -17.92 5.96
C PRO A 325 -12.52 -18.04 5.29
N TYR A 326 -13.58 -17.60 5.98
CA TYR A 326 -14.97 -17.72 5.51
C TYR A 326 -15.46 -16.48 4.73
N ARG A 327 -14.60 -15.49 4.54
CA ARG A 327 -14.89 -14.21 3.89
C ARG A 327 -13.82 -13.90 2.88
N LEU A 328 -14.20 -13.37 1.73
CA LEU A 328 -13.24 -13.02 0.69
C LEU A 328 -12.63 -11.61 0.89
N ASP A 329 -12.83 -11.00 2.05
CA ASP A 329 -12.27 -9.69 2.38
C ASP A 329 -10.73 -9.78 2.45
N LEU A 330 -10.04 -8.94 1.69
CA LEU A 330 -8.59 -8.77 1.77
C LEU A 330 -8.24 -7.50 2.55
N PHE A 331 -7.20 -7.61 3.36
CA PHE A 331 -6.63 -6.53 4.17
C PHE A 331 -5.21 -6.24 3.71
N CYS A 332 -4.78 -4.98 3.83
CA CYS A 332 -3.39 -4.58 3.61
C CYS A 332 -2.55 -4.80 4.88
N LEU A 333 -1.25 -4.54 4.78
CA LEU A 333 -0.31 -4.68 5.90
C LEU A 333 -0.59 -3.70 7.05
N ASP A 334 -1.31 -2.61 6.79
CA ASP A 334 -1.81 -1.69 7.82
C ASP A 334 -3.03 -2.21 8.59
N ARG A 335 -3.53 -3.42 8.24
CA ARG A 335 -4.72 -4.08 8.80
C ARG A 335 -6.04 -3.37 8.50
N GLU A 336 -6.06 -2.45 7.54
CA GLU A 336 -7.31 -1.90 7.00
C GLU A 336 -7.81 -2.74 5.81
N PRO A 337 -9.13 -2.88 5.63
CA PRO A 337 -9.67 -3.63 4.51
C PRO A 337 -9.40 -2.92 3.19
N LEU A 338 -8.86 -3.67 2.24
CA LEU A 338 -8.64 -3.26 0.85
C LEU A 338 -9.82 -3.65 -0.02
N THR A 339 -10.29 -4.89 0.16
CA THR A 339 -11.44 -5.43 -0.56
C THR A 339 -12.51 -5.91 0.40
N ARG A 340 -13.75 -5.94 -0.07
CA ARG A 340 -14.88 -6.52 0.65
C ARG A 340 -15.73 -7.36 -0.27
N GLU A 341 -16.08 -8.54 0.23
CA GLU A 341 -17.10 -9.39 -0.34
C GLU A 341 -18.49 -8.79 -0.10
N LEU A 342 -19.26 -8.56 -1.16
CA LEU A 342 -20.56 -7.91 -1.05
C LEU A 342 -21.66 -8.90 -0.67
N ARG A 343 -22.34 -8.64 0.46
CA ARG A 343 -23.47 -9.44 0.95
C ARG A 343 -24.59 -8.51 1.49
N PRO A 344 -25.90 -8.76 1.23
CA PRO A 344 -26.48 -9.83 0.42
C PRO A 344 -26.52 -9.50 -1.08
N PRO A 345 -26.64 -10.52 -1.96
CA PRO A 345 -26.48 -10.36 -3.42
C PRO A 345 -27.46 -9.40 -4.10
N LYS A 346 -28.67 -9.19 -3.56
CA LYS A 346 -29.76 -8.51 -4.27
C LYS A 346 -29.45 -7.05 -4.63
N LEU A 347 -28.73 -6.31 -3.78
CA LEU A 347 -28.34 -4.93 -4.08
C LEU A 347 -27.15 -4.89 -5.05
N ALA A 348 -26.22 -5.84 -4.94
CA ALA A 348 -25.11 -5.99 -5.87
C ALA A 348 -25.60 -6.28 -7.29
N MET A 349 -26.63 -7.12 -7.48
CA MET A 349 -27.19 -7.41 -8.80
C MET A 349 -27.67 -6.15 -9.54
N ARG A 350 -28.29 -5.19 -8.85
CA ARG A 350 -28.73 -3.92 -9.48
C ARG A 350 -27.56 -3.07 -9.95
N ALA A 351 -26.48 -3.04 -9.16
CA ALA A 351 -25.25 -2.36 -9.54
C ALA A 351 -24.65 -3.04 -10.78
N VAL A 352 -24.58 -4.37 -10.78
CA VAL A 352 -24.10 -5.19 -11.90
C VAL A 352 -24.90 -4.93 -13.18
N GLU A 353 -26.24 -4.92 -13.13
CA GLU A 353 -27.08 -4.57 -14.28
C GLU A 353 -26.72 -3.19 -14.85
N SER A 354 -26.59 -2.18 -13.97
CA SER A 354 -26.31 -0.80 -14.36
C SER A 354 -24.94 -0.66 -15.04
N VAL A 355 -23.88 -1.24 -14.45
CA VAL A 355 -22.54 -1.18 -15.03
C VAL A 355 -22.39 -2.03 -16.28
N SER A 356 -23.16 -3.13 -16.39
CA SER A 356 -23.16 -3.98 -17.59
C SER A 356 -23.77 -3.24 -18.78
N GLU A 357 -24.87 -2.51 -18.57
CA GLU A 357 -25.48 -1.67 -19.62
C GLU A 357 -24.50 -0.58 -20.10
N LEU A 358 -23.79 0.07 -19.17
CA LEU A 358 -22.76 1.07 -19.50
C LEU A 358 -21.59 0.46 -20.28
N ALA A 359 -21.13 -0.73 -19.90
CA ALA A 359 -20.04 -1.42 -20.59
C ALA A 359 -20.43 -1.79 -22.03
N LEU A 360 -21.63 -2.33 -22.24
CA LEU A 360 -22.15 -2.63 -23.57
C LEU A 360 -22.20 -1.38 -24.46
N LYS A 361 -22.65 -0.24 -23.92
CA LYS A 361 -22.66 1.05 -24.65
C LYS A 361 -21.25 1.52 -25.01
N LEU A 362 -20.30 1.39 -24.10
CA LEU A 362 -18.90 1.78 -24.34
C LEU A 362 -18.24 0.87 -25.39
N GLU A 363 -18.47 -0.44 -25.32
CA GLU A 363 -17.98 -1.39 -26.32
C GLU A 363 -18.60 -1.12 -27.70
N GLN A 364 -19.91 -0.82 -27.76
CA GLN A 364 -20.57 -0.40 -28.99
C GLN A 364 -19.91 0.83 -29.60
N TYR A 365 -19.65 1.85 -28.78
CA TYR A 365 -19.00 3.09 -29.22
C TYR A 365 -17.62 2.82 -29.85
N ILE A 366 -16.81 1.97 -29.21
CA ILE A 366 -15.48 1.60 -29.71
C ILE A 366 -15.59 0.86 -31.05
N LEU A 367 -16.51 -0.10 -31.16
CA LEU A 367 -16.73 -0.83 -32.40
C LEU A 367 -17.24 0.08 -33.53
N GLN A 368 -18.17 1.00 -33.23
CA GLN A 368 -18.70 1.96 -34.19
C GLN A 368 -17.68 2.95 -34.72
N LYS A 369 -16.65 3.28 -33.94
CA LYS A 369 -15.50 4.06 -34.44
C LYS A 369 -14.73 3.35 -35.56
N THR A 370 -14.80 2.02 -35.58
CA THR A 370 -14.08 1.19 -36.58
C THR A 370 -14.99 0.83 -37.75
N ASP A 371 -16.27 0.50 -37.48
CA ASP A 371 -17.29 0.25 -38.50
C ASP A 371 -18.64 0.85 -38.04
N SER A 372 -19.08 1.89 -38.76
CA SER A 372 -20.30 2.63 -38.45
C SER A 372 -21.59 1.82 -38.54
N ASN A 373 -21.56 0.63 -39.15
CA ASN A 373 -22.72 -0.25 -39.28
C ASN A 373 -22.98 -1.13 -38.05
N ILE A 374 -22.03 -1.18 -37.09
CA ILE A 374 -22.18 -2.02 -35.90
C ILE A 374 -23.24 -1.41 -34.97
N ALA A 375 -24.27 -2.18 -34.66
CA ALA A 375 -25.29 -1.82 -33.69
C ALA A 375 -25.65 -3.01 -32.82
N PHE A 376 -25.63 -2.85 -31.50
CA PHE A 376 -26.26 -3.83 -30.63
C PHE A 376 -27.79 -3.68 -30.74
N SER A 377 -28.49 -4.82 -30.73
CA SER A 377 -29.96 -4.90 -30.87
C SER A 377 -30.58 -4.15 -32.06
N GLY A 378 -29.78 -3.81 -33.08
CA GLY A 378 -30.24 -3.08 -34.27
C GLY A 378 -30.43 -1.58 -34.07
N VAL A 379 -30.03 -1.01 -32.93
CA VAL A 379 -30.14 0.43 -32.64
C VAL A 379 -28.75 1.07 -32.63
N PRO A 380 -28.44 2.01 -33.54
CA PRO A 380 -27.15 2.69 -33.54
C PRO A 380 -27.03 3.62 -32.33
N LEU A 381 -25.84 3.67 -31.72
CA LEU A 381 -25.53 4.64 -30.68
C LEU A 381 -25.37 6.03 -31.30
N ILE A 382 -26.09 7.02 -30.75
CA ILE A 382 -25.91 8.43 -31.11
C ILE A 382 -24.93 9.04 -30.14
N THR A 383 -23.91 9.74 -30.66
CA THR A 383 -22.83 10.32 -29.87
C THR A 383 -22.87 11.84 -29.95
N THR A 384 -22.43 12.49 -28.87
CA THR A 384 -22.25 13.95 -28.80
C THR A 384 -20.84 14.19 -28.30
N ASP A 385 -19.99 14.77 -29.15
CA ASP A 385 -18.63 15.15 -28.75
C ASP A 385 -18.68 16.46 -27.96
N ILE A 386 -18.19 16.42 -26.73
CA ILE A 386 -18.15 17.57 -25.82
C ILE A 386 -16.72 18.09 -25.60
N THR A 387 -15.74 17.59 -26.35
CA THR A 387 -14.32 17.91 -26.17
C THR A 387 -14.07 19.41 -26.31
N ASP A 388 -14.57 20.03 -27.39
CA ASP A 388 -14.42 21.47 -27.64
C ASP A 388 -15.26 22.34 -26.68
N ILE A 389 -16.19 21.74 -25.93
CA ILE A 389 -16.89 22.43 -24.83
C ILE A 389 -15.94 22.55 -23.64
N ILE A 390 -15.23 21.47 -23.30
CA ILE A 390 -14.39 21.36 -22.09
C ILE A 390 -12.99 21.94 -22.29
N TYR A 391 -12.38 21.71 -23.46
CA TYR A 391 -11.00 22.04 -23.76
C TYR A 391 -10.88 23.13 -24.84
N GLU A 392 -9.81 23.90 -24.76
CA GLU A 392 -9.34 24.78 -25.83
C GLU A 392 -8.04 24.23 -26.44
N LYS A 393 -7.86 24.44 -27.74
CA LYS A 393 -6.61 24.08 -28.44
C LYS A 393 -5.60 25.19 -28.26
N VAL A 394 -4.41 24.85 -27.82
CA VAL A 394 -3.30 25.78 -27.59
C VAL A 394 -2.15 25.40 -28.50
N GLU A 395 -1.76 26.32 -29.37
CA GLU A 395 -0.63 26.17 -30.27
C GLU A 395 0.63 26.76 -29.65
N LYS A 396 1.69 25.95 -29.51
CA LYS A 396 2.99 26.39 -29.01
C LYS A 396 4.06 26.16 -30.08
N ILE A 397 4.78 27.21 -30.45
CA ILE A 397 5.92 27.10 -31.36
C ILE A 397 7.11 26.57 -30.55
N VAL A 398 7.52 25.32 -30.83
CA VAL A 398 8.60 24.64 -30.10
C VAL A 398 9.94 24.82 -30.82
N LYS A 399 9.93 24.87 -32.16
CA LYS A 399 11.10 25.13 -33.02
C LYS A 399 10.68 25.95 -34.24
N LYS A 400 11.66 26.53 -34.95
CA LYS A 400 11.45 27.23 -36.23
C LYS A 400 10.78 26.25 -37.21
N ASN A 401 9.49 26.44 -37.47
CA ASN A 401 8.59 25.58 -38.28
C ASN A 401 8.05 24.30 -37.61
N THR A 402 8.00 24.22 -36.27
CA THR A 402 7.30 23.13 -35.57
C THR A 402 6.36 23.72 -34.52
N THR A 403 5.05 23.61 -34.78
CA THR A 403 3.98 23.97 -33.84
C THR A 403 3.46 22.69 -33.20
N GLU A 404 3.49 22.64 -31.88
CA GLU A 404 2.86 21.59 -31.08
C GLU A 404 1.47 22.06 -30.70
N VAL A 405 0.45 21.27 -31.05
CA VAL A 405 -0.95 21.56 -30.69
C VAL A 405 -1.30 20.73 -29.46
N SER A 406 -1.64 21.43 -28.40
CA SER A 406 -1.95 20.90 -27.08
C SER A 406 -3.42 21.19 -26.74
N THR A 407 -4.03 20.40 -25.86
CA THR A 407 -5.38 20.68 -25.36
C THR A 407 -5.32 21.08 -23.90
N LYS A 408 -5.96 22.20 -23.56
CA LYS A 408 -6.01 22.73 -22.19
C LYS A 408 -7.43 22.88 -21.71
N LEU A 409 -7.67 22.55 -20.44
CA LEU A 409 -8.94 22.76 -19.78
C LEU A 409 -9.24 24.26 -19.78
N LYS A 410 -10.43 24.64 -20.28
CA LYS A 410 -10.78 26.06 -20.38
C LYS A 410 -10.75 26.74 -19.01
N PRO A 411 -10.32 28.02 -18.93
CA PRO A 411 -10.20 28.74 -17.66
C PRO A 411 -11.49 28.87 -16.85
N GLU A 412 -12.66 28.77 -17.51
CA GLU A 412 -13.97 28.80 -16.87
C GLU A 412 -14.23 27.63 -15.91
N TYR A 413 -13.56 26.49 -16.11
CA TYR A 413 -13.61 25.33 -15.22
C TYR A 413 -12.66 25.49 -14.02
N ASN A 414 -12.93 26.50 -13.20
CA ASN A 414 -12.18 26.81 -11.99
C ASN A 414 -12.63 25.94 -10.78
N VAL A 415 -11.97 26.14 -9.64
CA VAL A 415 -12.33 25.45 -8.39
C VAL A 415 -13.73 25.89 -7.96
N GLY A 416 -14.65 24.93 -7.83
CA GLY A 416 -16.05 25.18 -7.45
C GLY A 416 -17.03 25.23 -8.61
N TYR A 417 -16.57 25.11 -9.86
CA TYR A 417 -17.46 24.91 -11.00
C TYR A 417 -18.22 23.59 -10.85
N ALA A 418 -19.56 23.63 -10.89
CA ALA A 418 -20.39 22.49 -10.49
C ALA A 418 -20.95 21.69 -11.68
N ALA A 419 -21.42 22.36 -12.73
CA ALA A 419 -22.14 21.69 -13.82
C ALA A 419 -22.06 22.44 -15.14
N LEU A 420 -22.14 21.71 -16.25
CA LEU A 420 -22.12 22.25 -17.61
C LEU A 420 -23.37 21.85 -18.41
N GLN A 421 -23.85 22.75 -19.27
CA GLN A 421 -24.99 22.48 -20.14
C GLN A 421 -24.50 21.95 -21.49
N VAL A 422 -25.05 20.83 -21.94
CA VAL A 422 -24.75 20.21 -23.24
C VAL A 422 -26.04 19.98 -24.00
N ASN A 423 -26.05 20.27 -25.30
CA ASN A 423 -27.10 19.80 -26.18
C ASN A 423 -26.77 18.37 -26.64
N VAL A 424 -27.41 17.38 -26.04
CA VAL A 424 -27.17 15.96 -26.30
C VAL A 424 -28.02 15.49 -27.48
N ASN A 425 -27.39 14.85 -28.45
CA ASN A 425 -28.04 14.27 -29.61
C ASN A 425 -28.73 12.95 -29.25
N TYR A 426 -29.96 12.74 -29.75
CA TYR A 426 -30.71 11.50 -29.59
C TYR A 426 -31.52 11.18 -30.85
N GLN A 427 -31.78 9.89 -31.08
CA GLN A 427 -32.59 9.44 -32.21
C GLN A 427 -34.09 9.62 -31.90
N SER A 428 -34.82 10.27 -32.81
CA SER A 428 -36.27 10.46 -32.75
C SER A 428 -36.89 10.11 -34.11
N GLY A 429 -37.39 8.89 -34.24
CA GLY A 429 -37.83 8.33 -35.52
C GLY A 429 -36.65 8.17 -36.48
N GLU A 430 -36.72 8.78 -37.66
CA GLU A 430 -35.64 8.80 -38.65
C GLU A 430 -34.68 10.00 -38.48
N SER A 431 -34.99 10.94 -37.59
CA SER A 431 -34.21 12.17 -37.38
C SER A 431 -33.37 12.13 -36.11
N VAL A 432 -32.19 12.76 -36.14
CA VAL A 432 -31.41 13.08 -34.94
C VAL A 432 -31.87 14.45 -34.43
N LYS A 433 -32.23 14.53 -33.15
CA LYS A 433 -32.61 15.77 -32.47
C LYS A 433 -31.65 16.04 -31.30
N ALA A 434 -31.63 17.27 -30.80
CA ALA A 434 -30.84 17.66 -29.65
C ALA A 434 -31.73 18.07 -28.48
N VAL A 435 -31.34 17.71 -27.25
CA VAL A 435 -32.01 18.12 -26.01
C VAL A 435 -30.96 18.69 -25.04
N PRO A 436 -31.23 19.84 -24.37
CA PRO A 436 -30.33 20.36 -23.36
C PRO A 436 -30.31 19.45 -22.13
N VAL A 437 -29.11 19.09 -21.67
CA VAL A 437 -28.85 18.26 -20.49
C VAL A 437 -27.79 18.96 -19.65
N THR A 438 -28.00 18.96 -18.33
CA THR A 438 -27.02 19.43 -17.36
C THR A 438 -26.16 18.26 -16.91
N LEU A 439 -24.84 18.36 -17.05
CA LEU A 439 -23.87 17.37 -16.57
C LEU A 439 -23.11 17.94 -15.37
N THR A 440 -23.12 17.22 -14.26
CA THR A 440 -22.49 17.62 -13.00
C THR A 440 -21.07 17.04 -12.91
N LEU A 441 -20.07 17.89 -12.62
CA LEU A 441 -18.70 17.45 -12.43
C LEU A 441 -18.58 16.62 -11.13
N GLY A 442 -17.89 15.49 -11.22
CA GLY A 442 -17.74 14.53 -10.13
C GLY A 442 -18.89 13.52 -9.98
N ILE A 443 -20.00 13.70 -10.71
CA ILE A 443 -21.13 12.76 -10.74
C ILE A 443 -21.29 12.20 -12.15
N ASP A 444 -21.70 13.04 -13.11
CA ASP A 444 -21.93 12.66 -14.50
C ASP A 444 -20.62 12.70 -15.32
N LEU A 445 -19.67 13.52 -14.88
CA LEU A 445 -18.36 13.73 -15.50
C LEU A 445 -17.24 13.61 -14.47
N LEU A 446 -16.01 13.53 -14.95
CA LEU A 446 -14.81 13.63 -14.11
C LEU A 446 -14.79 14.95 -13.34
N ASP A 447 -14.19 14.95 -12.15
CA ASP A 447 -13.95 16.21 -11.46
C ASP A 447 -12.91 17.08 -12.19
N ARG A 448 -12.83 18.34 -11.80
CA ARG A 448 -11.94 19.32 -12.39
C ARG A 448 -10.46 18.90 -12.35
N ASN A 449 -10.01 18.22 -11.30
CA ASN A 449 -8.61 17.82 -11.18
C ASN A 449 -8.29 16.63 -12.10
N ALA A 450 -9.22 15.69 -12.23
CA ALA A 450 -9.12 14.61 -13.20
C ALA A 450 -9.13 15.14 -14.63
N LEU A 451 -10.04 16.06 -14.99
CA LEU A 451 -10.03 16.73 -16.30
C LEU A 451 -8.72 17.48 -16.56
N LYS A 452 -8.20 18.19 -15.55
CA LYS A 452 -6.93 18.92 -15.67
C LYS A 452 -5.73 18.00 -15.95
N ARG A 453 -5.75 16.77 -15.44
CA ARG A 453 -4.70 15.76 -15.70
C ARG A 453 -4.83 15.07 -17.06
N LEU A 454 -5.94 15.26 -17.77
CA LEU A 454 -6.15 14.76 -19.14
C LEU A 454 -5.70 15.74 -20.22
N GLU A 455 -5.17 16.91 -19.84
CA GLU A 455 -4.53 17.82 -20.81
C GLU A 455 -3.40 17.11 -21.56
N SER A 456 -3.32 17.38 -22.86
CA SER A 456 -2.33 16.80 -23.78
C SER A 456 -1.34 17.83 -24.29
#